data_AF-A0AAJ6BFS5-F1
#
_entry.id   AF-A0AAJ6BFS5-F1
#
_cell.length_a   1.000
_cell.length_b   1.000
_cell.length_c   1.000
_cell.angle_alpha   90.00
_cell.angle_beta   90.00
_cell.angle_gamma   90.00
#
_symmetry.space_group_name_H-M   'P 1'
#
loop_
_entity.id
_entity.type
_entity.pdbx_description
1 polymer ?
#
loop_
_entity_poly.entity_id
_entity_poly.type
_entity_poly.pdbx_seq_one_letter_code
_entity_poly.pdbx_strand_id
1 'polypeptide(L)'
;MRLFLLPVFLLTAFSALAQSDSYPDNRNKREAYTRMAEKDLKNDLAAFAFAALDDRLNKQPLQSIPAVDFGANFITFEYDSFSVTIKGGVFRPSEHKLQYFDEKYLVKIDNKPFYGSYGSVPQSNIASVTVLIGKDTIAIPQTAIFDLYSPEFTYSGANGSTRTNNGVYLSPDKRTLYIYMLNHETIGKYEVTWIIQDKKYLRRVVDSGLLH
;
A
#
# COMPACT_ATOMS: atom_id res chain seq x y z
N MET A 1 -43.71 -28.79 56.70
CA MET A 1 -43.62 -29.63 55.48
C MET A 1 -44.35 -28.90 54.37
N ARG A 2 -43.75 -28.84 53.15
CA ARG A 2 -44.06 -27.96 51.97
C ARG A 2 -43.21 -26.68 51.95
N LEU A 3 -42.62 -26.24 50.85
CA LEU A 3 -42.14 -26.87 49.62
C LEU A 3 -41.17 -25.83 49.02
N PHE A 4 -39.95 -26.24 48.69
CA PHE A 4 -38.98 -25.44 47.93
C PHE A 4 -39.49 -25.23 46.49
N LEU A 5 -39.16 -24.09 45.87
CA LEU A 5 -38.51 -23.99 44.55
C LEU A 5 -38.44 -22.52 44.07
N LEU A 6 -37.22 -21.99 43.98
CA LEU A 6 -36.86 -20.81 43.19
C LEU A 6 -36.25 -21.32 41.87
N PRO A 7 -36.65 -20.84 40.68
CA PRO A 7 -35.95 -21.17 39.44
C PRO A 7 -34.80 -20.18 39.24
N VAL A 8 -33.57 -20.69 39.28
CA VAL A 8 -32.37 -20.00 38.78
C VAL A 8 -32.33 -20.20 37.27
N PHE A 9 -32.60 -19.14 36.51
CA PHE A 9 -32.33 -19.10 35.07
C PHE A 9 -30.82 -18.92 34.88
N LEU A 10 -30.12 -19.99 34.51
CA LEU A 10 -28.73 -19.95 34.06
C LEU A 10 -28.72 -19.57 32.57
N LEU A 11 -28.49 -18.30 32.27
CA LEU A 11 -28.16 -17.84 30.92
C LEU A 11 -26.68 -18.18 30.65
N THR A 12 -26.42 -19.28 29.95
CA THR A 12 -25.10 -19.56 29.39
C THR A 12 -24.92 -18.70 28.14
N ALA A 13 -24.22 -17.58 28.27
CA ALA A 13 -23.70 -16.85 27.13
C ALA A 13 -22.60 -17.70 26.48
N PHE A 14 -22.91 -18.34 25.35
CA PHE A 14 -21.88 -18.82 24.44
C PHE A 14 -21.22 -17.58 23.81
N SER A 15 -20.12 -17.13 24.41
CA SER A 15 -19.17 -16.28 23.71
C SER A 15 -18.55 -17.13 22.60
N ALA A 16 -19.12 -17.05 21.39
CA ALA A 16 -18.42 -17.48 20.20
C ALA A 16 -17.19 -16.57 20.08
N LEU A 17 -16.04 -17.05 20.58
CA LEU A 17 -14.75 -16.52 20.16
C LEU A 17 -14.69 -16.82 18.66
N ALA A 18 -14.95 -15.81 17.83
CA ALA A 18 -14.51 -15.84 16.45
C ALA A 18 -13.01 -16.11 16.50
N GLN A 19 -12.59 -17.33 16.15
CA GLN A 19 -11.21 -17.60 15.85
C GLN A 19 -10.88 -16.69 14.68
N SER A 20 -10.23 -15.56 14.94
CA SER A 20 -9.58 -14.84 13.86
C SER A 20 -8.55 -15.82 13.31
N ASP A 21 -8.75 -16.25 12.07
CA ASP A 21 -7.77 -17.01 11.32
C ASP A 21 -6.48 -16.18 11.25
N SER A 22 -5.65 -16.27 12.28
CA SER A 22 -4.45 -15.44 12.46
C SER A 22 -3.27 -16.21 11.91
N TYR A 23 -2.93 -15.92 10.65
CA TYR A 23 -1.68 -16.35 10.04
C TYR A 23 -0.60 -15.26 10.24
N PRO A 24 0.68 -15.64 10.28
CA PRO A 24 1.75 -14.70 10.63
C PRO A 24 1.95 -13.65 9.53
N ASP A 25 1.95 -12.37 9.93
CA ASP A 25 2.38 -11.26 9.08
C ASP A 25 3.91 -11.11 9.14
N ASN A 26 4.57 -11.59 8.09
CA ASN A 26 6.03 -11.57 7.97
C ASN A 26 6.56 -10.35 7.19
N ARG A 27 5.70 -9.39 6.83
CA ARG A 27 6.08 -8.24 5.99
C ARG A 27 7.14 -7.37 6.65
N ASN A 28 8.02 -6.79 5.84
CA ASN A 28 9.13 -6.00 6.32
C ASN A 28 8.63 -4.66 6.90
N LYS A 29 9.03 -4.34 8.13
CA LYS A 29 8.69 -3.07 8.79
C LYS A 29 9.85 -2.06 8.77
N ARG A 30 11.02 -2.42 8.24
CA ARG A 30 12.20 -1.53 8.20
C ARG A 30 12.03 -0.38 7.21
N GLU A 31 11.20 -0.58 6.20
CA GLU A 31 10.89 0.42 5.17
C GLU A 31 9.67 1.28 5.53
N ALA A 32 9.07 1.07 6.70
CA ALA A 32 7.90 1.80 7.16
C ALA A 32 8.22 3.27 7.50
N TYR A 33 7.22 4.14 7.35
CA TYR A 33 7.27 5.55 7.73
C TYR A 33 7.83 5.77 9.15
N THR A 34 7.35 4.96 10.10
CA THR A 34 7.75 5.03 11.52
C THR A 34 9.23 4.73 11.76
N ARG A 35 9.91 4.07 10.81
CA ARG A 35 11.33 3.69 10.89
C ARG A 35 12.25 4.59 10.08
N MET A 36 11.73 5.63 9.43
CA MET A 36 12.55 6.59 8.69
C MET A 36 13.45 7.40 9.63
N ALA A 37 14.71 7.56 9.24
CA ALA A 37 15.70 8.37 9.96
C ALA A 37 15.82 9.78 9.38
N GLU A 38 15.51 9.93 8.09
CA GLU A 38 15.61 11.14 7.30
C GLU A 38 14.46 12.08 7.64
N LYS A 39 14.70 12.99 8.60
CA LYS A 39 13.67 13.88 9.15
C LYS A 39 12.95 14.71 8.09
N ASP A 40 13.66 15.22 7.10
CA ASP A 40 13.07 16.07 6.06
C ASP A 40 12.12 15.29 5.16
N LEU A 41 12.55 14.12 4.68
CA LEU A 41 11.68 13.23 3.89
C LEU A 41 10.49 12.73 4.72
N LYS A 42 10.71 12.42 6.00
CA LYS A 42 9.65 12.00 6.91
C LYS A 42 8.62 13.13 7.13
N ASN A 43 9.07 14.38 7.21
CA ASN A 43 8.20 15.55 7.31
C ASN A 43 7.37 15.75 6.04
N ASP A 44 7.98 15.56 4.87
CA ASP A 44 7.29 15.65 3.58
C ASP A 44 6.23 14.56 3.43
N LEU A 45 6.55 13.30 3.76
CA LEU A 45 5.59 12.19 3.70
C LEU A 45 4.38 12.42 4.61
N ALA A 46 4.56 13.08 5.76
CA ALA A 46 3.47 13.39 6.69
C ALA A 46 2.36 14.26 6.05
N ALA A 47 2.68 15.01 4.99
CA ALA A 47 1.70 15.84 4.30
C ALA A 47 0.65 15.03 3.53
N PHE A 48 0.91 13.77 3.17
CA PHE A 48 0.02 13.00 2.28
C PHE A 48 -0.14 11.50 2.61
N ALA A 49 0.85 10.83 3.20
CA ALA A 49 0.80 9.38 3.48
C ALA A 49 -0.18 9.03 4.60
N PHE A 50 -0.94 7.93 4.46
CA PHE A 50 -1.90 7.49 5.49
C PHE A 50 -1.19 7.00 6.75
N ALA A 51 -0.05 6.32 6.65
CA ALA A 51 0.72 5.85 7.82
C ALA A 51 1.26 7.00 8.68
N ALA A 52 1.24 8.22 8.17
CA ALA A 52 1.70 9.43 8.83
C ALA A 52 0.56 10.35 9.29
N LEU A 53 -0.68 9.85 9.37
CA LEU A 53 -1.86 10.65 9.70
C LEU A 53 -1.71 11.39 11.04
N ASP A 54 -1.15 10.74 12.06
CA ASP A 54 -0.91 11.33 13.38
C ASP A 54 0.10 12.49 13.32
N ASP A 55 1.10 12.38 12.43
CA ASP A 55 2.17 13.36 12.26
C ASP A 55 1.77 14.50 11.30
N ARG A 56 0.59 14.43 10.65
CA ARG A 56 0.11 15.42 9.68
C ARG A 56 -0.30 16.74 10.30
N LEU A 57 -0.64 16.74 11.60
CA LEU A 57 -1.05 17.96 12.30
C LEU A 57 0.02 19.05 12.15
N ASN A 58 -0.38 20.21 11.65
CA ASN A 58 0.49 21.36 11.37
C ASN A 58 1.49 21.20 10.21
N LYS A 59 1.36 20.16 9.38
CA LYS A 59 2.16 20.04 8.14
C LYS A 59 1.48 20.80 7.01
N GLN A 60 2.28 21.55 6.26
CA GLN A 60 1.79 22.18 5.04
C GLN A 60 1.60 21.12 3.95
N PRO A 61 0.52 21.18 3.17
CA PRO A 61 0.32 20.26 2.06
C PRO A 61 1.42 20.48 1.02
N LEU A 62 2.00 19.39 0.52
CA LEU A 62 2.88 19.45 -0.63
C LEU A 62 2.10 19.74 -1.90
N GLN A 63 2.80 20.24 -2.92
CA GLN A 63 2.22 20.39 -4.25
C GLN A 63 1.85 19.00 -4.80
N SER A 64 0.55 18.76 -4.95
CA SER A 64 0.02 17.54 -5.56
C SER A 64 -0.07 17.72 -7.09
N ILE A 65 0.40 16.72 -7.82
CA ILE A 65 0.19 16.58 -9.27
C ILE A 65 -0.95 15.58 -9.47
N PRO A 66 -2.10 16.00 -10.04
CA PRO A 66 -3.21 15.09 -10.32
C PRO A 66 -2.86 14.14 -11.46
N ALA A 67 -3.48 12.96 -11.45
CA ALA A 67 -3.37 12.03 -12.57
C ALA A 67 -4.09 12.61 -13.79
N VAL A 68 -3.46 12.47 -14.97
CA VAL A 68 -4.02 12.93 -16.25
C VAL A 68 -4.71 11.80 -17.01
N ASP A 69 -4.32 10.56 -16.74
CA ASP A 69 -4.92 9.36 -17.32
C ASP A 69 -4.75 8.17 -16.37
N PHE A 70 -5.74 7.28 -16.31
CA PHE A 70 -5.70 6.09 -15.49
C PHE A 70 -6.78 5.09 -15.90
N GLY A 71 -6.49 3.82 -15.68
CA GLY A 71 -7.41 2.72 -15.94
C GLY A 71 -7.10 1.53 -15.06
N ALA A 72 -7.69 0.37 -15.38
CA ALA A 72 -7.60 -0.82 -14.56
C ALA A 72 -6.17 -1.30 -14.29
N ASN A 73 -5.23 -1.04 -15.21
CA ASN A 73 -3.85 -1.53 -15.14
C ASN A 73 -2.79 -0.44 -15.36
N PHE A 74 -3.14 0.85 -15.27
CA PHE A 74 -2.16 1.92 -15.40
C PHE A 74 -2.63 3.22 -14.74
N ILE A 75 -1.67 4.11 -14.48
CA ILE A 75 -1.91 5.50 -14.11
C ILE A 75 -0.74 6.37 -14.58
N THR A 76 -1.06 7.58 -15.06
CA THR A 76 -0.12 8.56 -15.58
C THR A 76 -0.37 9.92 -14.93
N PHE A 77 0.74 10.58 -14.55
CA PHE A 77 0.78 11.94 -14.04
C PHE A 77 1.71 12.76 -14.94
N GLU A 78 1.33 14.00 -15.25
CA GLU A 78 2.15 14.90 -16.05
C GLU A 78 2.21 16.28 -15.38
N TYR A 79 3.41 16.86 -15.34
CA TYR A 79 3.62 18.20 -14.81
C TYR A 79 4.86 18.84 -15.43
N ASP A 80 4.64 19.92 -16.19
CA ASP A 80 5.67 20.78 -16.78
C ASP A 80 6.80 20.00 -17.48
N SER A 81 7.86 19.67 -16.75
CA SER A 81 9.08 19.03 -17.24
C SER A 81 9.20 17.53 -16.94
N PHE A 82 8.21 16.91 -16.29
CA PHE A 82 8.22 15.49 -16.01
C PHE A 82 6.88 14.78 -16.21
N SER A 83 6.96 13.47 -16.42
CA SER A 83 5.82 12.55 -16.35
C SER A 83 6.16 11.33 -15.50
N VAL A 84 5.15 10.78 -14.83
CA VAL A 84 5.23 9.55 -14.05
C VAL A 84 4.21 8.57 -14.59
N THR A 85 4.64 7.33 -14.84
CA THR A 85 3.74 6.25 -15.27
C THR A 85 3.95 5.03 -14.39
N ILE A 86 2.85 4.50 -13.85
CA ILE A 86 2.81 3.20 -13.19
C ILE A 86 2.00 2.25 -14.07
N LYS A 87 2.52 1.06 -14.34
CA LYS A 87 1.84 0.01 -15.08
C LYS A 87 1.70 -1.24 -14.22
N GLY A 88 0.50 -1.77 -14.18
CA GLY A 88 0.19 -3.09 -13.67
C GLY A 88 0.49 -4.17 -14.71
N GLY A 89 0.77 -5.37 -14.23
CA GLY A 89 0.95 -6.59 -15.01
C GLY A 89 0.09 -7.73 -14.49
N VAL A 90 0.12 -8.85 -15.20
CA VAL A 90 -0.53 -10.10 -14.78
C VAL A 90 0.44 -10.89 -13.92
N PHE A 91 0.00 -11.33 -12.75
CA PHE A 91 0.75 -12.28 -11.94
C PHE A 91 0.55 -13.69 -12.49
N ARG A 92 1.65 -14.42 -12.72
CA ARG A 92 1.63 -15.79 -13.24
C ARG A 92 2.11 -16.76 -12.15
N PRO A 93 1.21 -17.39 -11.39
CA PRO A 93 1.57 -18.26 -10.27
C PRO A 93 2.58 -19.36 -10.62
N SER A 94 2.53 -19.88 -11.85
CA SER A 94 3.44 -20.92 -12.36
C SER A 94 4.90 -20.48 -12.47
N GLU A 95 5.17 -19.18 -12.46
CA GLU A 95 6.52 -18.61 -12.59
C GLU A 95 7.17 -18.34 -11.22
N HIS A 96 6.46 -18.60 -10.12
CA HIS A 96 6.86 -18.24 -8.77
C HIS A 96 6.85 -19.43 -7.81
N LYS A 97 7.67 -19.32 -6.75
CA LYS A 97 7.62 -20.24 -5.62
C LYS A 97 6.64 -19.73 -4.57
N LEU A 98 5.49 -20.37 -4.46
CA LEU A 98 4.44 -20.01 -3.50
C LEU A 98 4.61 -20.82 -2.21
N GLN A 99 4.56 -20.15 -1.05
CA GLN A 99 4.67 -20.80 0.25
C GLN A 99 3.48 -20.45 1.14
N TYR A 100 2.83 -21.50 1.64
CA TYR A 100 1.59 -21.40 2.40
C TYR A 100 1.81 -21.71 3.88
N PHE A 101 1.09 -21.01 4.74
CA PHE A 101 0.90 -21.33 6.15
C PHE A 101 -0.40 -22.13 6.31
N ASP A 102 -0.35 -23.20 7.10
CA ASP A 102 -1.45 -24.17 7.30
C ASP A 102 -2.10 -24.64 5.99
N GLU A 103 -1.28 -24.78 4.93
CA GLU A 103 -1.71 -25.16 3.56
C GLU A 103 -2.80 -24.26 2.95
N LYS A 104 -3.13 -23.14 3.59
CA LYS A 104 -4.28 -22.29 3.25
C LYS A 104 -3.87 -20.87 2.89
N TYR A 105 -2.99 -20.25 3.68
CA TYR A 105 -2.69 -18.82 3.55
C TYR A 105 -1.36 -18.60 2.85
N LEU A 106 -1.36 -17.93 1.70
CA LEU A 106 -0.11 -17.56 1.05
C LEU A 106 0.62 -16.49 1.88
N VAL A 107 1.82 -16.82 2.37
CA VAL A 107 2.61 -15.93 3.26
C VAL A 107 3.91 -15.46 2.63
N LYS A 108 4.40 -16.16 1.60
CA LYS A 108 5.61 -15.78 0.85
C LYS A 108 5.50 -16.14 -0.63
N ILE A 109 6.15 -15.31 -1.45
CA ILE A 109 6.39 -15.52 -2.87
C ILE A 109 7.90 -15.40 -3.08
N ASP A 110 8.50 -16.38 -3.77
CA ASP A 110 9.95 -16.44 -4.03
C ASP A 110 10.82 -16.33 -2.77
N ASN A 111 10.39 -17.02 -1.70
CA ASN A 111 11.00 -17.01 -0.37
C ASN A 111 10.97 -15.67 0.36
N LYS A 112 10.15 -14.72 -0.10
CA LYS A 112 10.05 -13.38 0.46
C LYS A 112 8.62 -13.05 0.90
N PRO A 113 8.44 -12.34 2.01
CA PRO A 113 7.17 -11.69 2.32
C PRO A 113 6.76 -10.72 1.21
N PHE A 114 5.47 -10.47 1.06
CA PHE A 114 4.90 -9.61 0.01
C PHE A 114 3.76 -8.74 0.53
N TYR A 115 3.38 -7.73 -0.25
CA TYR A 115 2.28 -6.80 0.02
C TYR A 115 1.19 -6.92 -1.04
N GLY A 116 -0.07 -6.65 -0.66
CA GLY A 116 -1.24 -6.88 -1.50
C GLY A 116 -1.67 -8.34 -1.50
N SER A 117 -2.97 -8.60 -1.48
CA SER A 117 -3.60 -9.93 -1.46
C SER A 117 -2.96 -10.87 -0.42
N TYR A 118 -2.61 -10.34 0.76
CA TYR A 118 -1.91 -11.12 1.77
C TYR A 118 -2.80 -12.27 2.27
N GLY A 119 -2.29 -13.49 2.25
CA GLY A 119 -3.06 -14.70 2.52
C GLY A 119 -3.68 -15.38 1.28
N SER A 120 -3.69 -14.74 0.10
CA SER A 120 -4.20 -15.32 -1.15
C SER A 120 -3.21 -15.17 -2.30
N VAL A 121 -3.43 -15.91 -3.40
CA VAL A 121 -2.59 -15.80 -4.59
C VAL A 121 -2.97 -14.52 -5.34
N PRO A 122 -2.04 -13.57 -5.58
CA PRO A 122 -2.35 -12.36 -6.32
C PRO A 122 -2.76 -12.63 -7.76
N GLN A 123 -3.49 -11.71 -8.37
CA GLN A 123 -3.85 -11.77 -9.78
C GLN A 123 -3.02 -10.81 -10.66
N SER A 124 -2.48 -9.77 -10.04
CA SER A 124 -1.71 -8.74 -10.72
C SER A 124 -0.51 -8.30 -9.89
N ASN A 125 0.45 -7.68 -10.57
CA ASN A 125 1.67 -7.13 -9.99
C ASN A 125 1.92 -5.73 -10.53
N ILE A 126 2.89 -5.02 -9.95
CA ILE A 126 3.43 -3.80 -10.57
C ILE A 126 4.47 -4.21 -11.61
N ALA A 127 4.20 -3.93 -12.88
CA ALA A 127 5.12 -4.23 -13.97
C ALA A 127 6.26 -3.20 -14.05
N SER A 128 5.93 -1.91 -13.89
CA SER A 128 6.92 -0.83 -13.93
C SER A 128 6.42 0.43 -13.23
N VAL A 129 7.35 1.19 -12.64
CA VAL A 129 7.18 2.59 -12.27
C VAL A 129 8.31 3.36 -12.96
N THR A 130 7.95 4.34 -13.78
CA THR A 130 8.90 5.10 -14.61
C THR A 130 8.64 6.58 -14.48
N VAL A 131 9.71 7.36 -14.37
CA VAL A 131 9.66 8.82 -14.42
C VAL A 131 10.49 9.32 -15.58
N LEU A 132 9.91 10.17 -16.42
CA LEU A 132 10.61 10.88 -17.48
C LEU A 132 10.82 12.32 -17.02
N ILE A 133 12.06 12.82 -17.01
CA ILE A 133 12.38 14.23 -16.70
C ILE A 133 13.21 14.79 -17.86
N GLY A 134 12.58 15.60 -18.71
CA GLY A 134 13.17 16.02 -19.97
C GLY A 134 13.50 14.81 -20.87
N LYS A 135 14.79 14.49 -21.02
CA LYS A 135 15.27 13.32 -21.79
C LYS A 135 15.72 12.15 -20.90
N ASP A 136 15.74 12.35 -19.59
CA ASP A 136 16.22 11.36 -18.63
C ASP A 136 15.07 10.43 -18.23
N THR A 137 15.28 9.12 -18.36
CA THR A 137 14.34 8.10 -17.88
C THR A 137 14.86 7.48 -16.59
N ILE A 138 14.11 7.64 -15.50
CA ILE A 138 14.36 7.04 -14.20
C ILE A 138 13.41 5.86 -14.05
N ALA A 139 13.92 4.65 -14.23
CA ALA A 139 13.19 3.43 -13.92
C ALA A 139 13.36 3.10 -12.44
N ILE A 140 12.26 2.90 -11.72
CA ILE A 140 12.32 2.37 -10.35
C ILE A 140 12.83 0.92 -10.42
N PRO A 141 13.84 0.55 -9.63
CA PRO A 141 14.45 -0.77 -9.72
C PRO A 141 13.46 -1.87 -9.33
N GLN A 142 13.58 -3.05 -9.95
CA GLN A 142 12.73 -4.20 -9.65
C GLN A 142 12.73 -4.55 -8.17
N THR A 143 13.86 -4.39 -7.47
CA THR A 143 13.99 -4.60 -6.02
C THR A 143 13.06 -3.73 -5.16
N ALA A 144 12.46 -2.68 -5.72
CA ALA A 144 11.54 -1.79 -5.02
C ALA A 144 10.06 -2.05 -5.36
N ILE A 145 9.76 -2.98 -6.28
CA ILE A 145 8.39 -3.28 -6.72
C ILE A 145 8.05 -4.78 -6.78
N PHE A 146 9.04 -5.69 -6.79
CA PHE A 146 8.83 -7.12 -7.04
C PHE A 146 7.94 -7.82 -6.00
N ASP A 147 7.82 -7.28 -4.79
CA ASP A 147 7.03 -7.80 -3.68
C ASP A 147 5.71 -7.03 -3.48
N LEU A 148 5.36 -6.13 -4.40
CA LEU A 148 4.14 -5.34 -4.38
C LEU A 148 3.15 -5.89 -5.42
N TYR A 149 2.04 -6.41 -4.93
CA TYR A 149 1.01 -7.04 -5.75
C TYR A 149 -0.32 -6.31 -5.65
N SER A 150 -1.24 -6.69 -6.54
CA SER A 150 -2.61 -6.19 -6.59
C SER A 150 -2.70 -4.67 -6.57
N PRO A 151 -1.98 -3.93 -7.44
CA PRO A 151 -2.04 -2.48 -7.44
C PRO A 151 -3.48 -2.00 -7.74
N GLU A 152 -3.93 -0.98 -7.02
CA GLU A 152 -5.24 -0.37 -7.22
C GLU A 152 -5.06 1.03 -7.82
N PHE A 153 -5.35 1.18 -9.11
CA PHE A 153 -5.20 2.46 -9.79
C PHE A 153 -6.45 3.31 -9.72
N THR A 154 -7.61 2.67 -9.59
CA THR A 154 -8.92 3.33 -9.69
C THR A 154 -9.93 2.78 -8.70
N TYR A 155 -10.84 3.62 -8.24
CA TYR A 155 -12.04 3.24 -7.50
C TYR A 155 -13.28 3.95 -8.04
N SER A 156 -14.46 3.40 -7.76
CA SER A 156 -15.74 4.04 -8.08
C SER A 156 -16.13 5.05 -7.01
N GLY A 157 -16.23 6.32 -7.39
CA GLY A 157 -16.75 7.39 -6.55
C GLY A 157 -18.26 7.28 -6.33
N ALA A 158 -18.78 8.03 -5.34
CA ALA A 158 -20.19 8.01 -4.94
C ALA A 158 -21.21 8.31 -6.07
N ASN A 159 -20.78 8.98 -7.13
CA ASN A 159 -21.60 9.31 -8.31
C ASN A 159 -21.29 8.44 -9.54
N GLY A 160 -20.60 7.31 -9.35
CA GLY A 160 -20.16 6.43 -10.45
C GLY A 160 -18.94 6.95 -11.23
N SER A 161 -18.35 8.09 -10.84
CA SER A 161 -17.11 8.56 -11.47
C SER A 161 -15.92 7.68 -11.08
N THR A 162 -15.06 7.38 -12.04
CA THR A 162 -13.77 6.72 -11.78
C THR A 162 -12.82 7.73 -11.15
N ARG A 163 -12.23 7.38 -10.00
CA ARG A 163 -11.30 8.23 -9.23
C ARG A 163 -10.05 7.44 -8.87
N THR A 164 -9.04 8.12 -8.35
CA THR A 164 -7.81 7.50 -7.85
C THR A 164 -7.43 8.08 -6.49
N ASN A 165 -6.83 7.24 -5.63
CA ASN A 165 -6.22 7.66 -4.36
C ASN A 165 -4.70 7.84 -4.50
N ASN A 166 -4.16 7.57 -5.68
CA ASN A 166 -2.74 7.66 -5.97
C ASN A 166 -2.38 9.11 -6.30
N GLY A 167 -1.14 9.47 -6.07
CA GLY A 167 -0.70 10.85 -6.22
C GLY A 167 0.78 10.95 -6.51
N VAL A 168 1.17 12.08 -7.09
CA VAL A 168 2.57 12.48 -7.15
C VAL A 168 2.71 13.81 -6.41
N TYR A 169 3.70 13.92 -5.55
CA TYR A 169 3.95 15.12 -4.75
C TYR A 169 5.36 15.64 -4.97
N LEU A 170 5.52 16.95 -4.93
CA LEU A 170 6.80 17.62 -5.10
C LEU A 170 7.20 18.31 -3.80
N SER A 171 8.47 18.13 -3.39
CA SER A 171 9.03 18.88 -2.26
C SER A 171 9.06 20.39 -2.55
N PRO A 172 9.07 21.26 -1.52
CA PRO A 172 9.07 22.71 -1.72
C PRO A 172 10.26 23.23 -2.54
N ASP A 173 11.42 22.58 -2.42
CA ASP A 173 12.64 22.89 -3.18
C ASP A 173 12.66 22.27 -4.59
N LYS A 174 11.63 21.50 -4.95
CA LYS A 174 11.46 20.80 -6.23
C LYS A 174 12.56 19.78 -6.55
N ARG A 175 13.35 19.36 -5.57
CA ARG A 175 14.43 18.37 -5.74
C ARG A 175 13.98 16.95 -5.47
N THR A 176 12.85 16.77 -4.77
CA THR A 176 12.32 15.46 -4.39
C THR A 176 10.91 15.26 -4.94
N LEU A 177 10.73 14.15 -5.65
CA LEU A 177 9.46 13.69 -6.18
C LEU A 177 9.02 12.45 -5.39
N TYR A 178 7.77 12.47 -4.92
CA TYR A 178 7.15 11.38 -4.18
C TYR A 178 6.05 10.76 -5.05
N ILE A 179 6.20 9.49 -5.41
CA ILE A 179 5.20 8.74 -6.18
C ILE A 179 4.46 7.85 -5.20
N TYR A 180 3.22 8.20 -4.90
CA TYR A 180 2.38 7.57 -3.89
C TYR A 180 1.34 6.65 -4.53
N MET A 181 1.25 5.42 -4.04
CA MET A 181 0.21 4.46 -4.41
C MET A 181 -0.42 3.84 -3.17
N LEU A 182 -1.75 3.78 -3.16
CA LEU A 182 -2.54 3.12 -2.13
C LEU A 182 -3.24 1.90 -2.74
N ASN A 183 -3.00 0.73 -2.16
CA ASN A 183 -3.87 -0.43 -2.32
C ASN A 183 -4.83 -0.42 -1.15
N HIS A 184 -6.14 -0.44 -1.42
CA HIS A 184 -7.19 -0.34 -0.41
C HIS A 184 -7.95 -1.67 -0.23
N GLU A 185 -7.29 -2.81 -0.48
CA GLU A 185 -7.88 -4.13 -0.23
C GLU A 185 -8.33 -4.26 1.23
N THR A 186 -9.40 -5.05 1.45
CA THR A 186 -9.88 -5.33 2.82
C THR A 186 -8.83 -6.09 3.64
N ILE A 187 -8.12 -7.01 3.01
CA ILE A 187 -7.04 -7.80 3.60
C ILE A 187 -5.81 -7.62 2.74
N GLY A 188 -4.66 -7.35 3.36
CA GLY A 188 -3.41 -7.12 2.63
C GLY A 188 -3.16 -5.67 2.21
N LYS A 189 -4.04 -4.73 2.63
CA LYS A 189 -3.90 -3.28 2.47
C LYS A 189 -2.46 -2.81 2.70
N TYR A 190 -1.98 -1.96 1.79
CA TYR A 190 -0.69 -1.30 1.93
C TYR A 190 -0.69 0.05 1.20
N GLU A 191 0.24 0.90 1.61
CA GLU A 191 0.63 2.06 0.82
C GLU A 191 2.12 1.97 0.51
N VAL A 192 2.52 2.57 -0.60
CA VAL A 192 3.92 2.71 -0.99
C VAL A 192 4.17 4.12 -1.52
N THR A 193 5.31 4.68 -1.12
CA THR A 193 5.86 5.89 -1.72
C THR A 193 7.24 5.58 -2.29
N TRP A 194 7.44 5.73 -3.60
CA TRP A 194 8.78 5.75 -4.19
C TRP A 194 9.30 7.18 -4.20
N ILE A 195 10.51 7.37 -3.66
CA ILE A 195 11.14 8.68 -3.49
C ILE A 195 12.26 8.80 -4.53
N ILE A 196 12.16 9.83 -5.36
CA ILE A 196 13.21 10.22 -6.29
C ILE A 196 13.75 11.56 -5.80
N GLN A 197 15.05 11.65 -5.59
CA GLN A 197 15.73 12.87 -5.20
C GLN A 197 16.86 13.17 -6.19
N ASP A 198 16.96 14.42 -6.64
CA ASP A 198 17.97 14.86 -7.61
C ASP A 198 18.02 13.97 -8.87
N LYS A 199 16.84 13.65 -9.41
CA LYS A 199 16.66 12.77 -10.57
C LYS A 199 17.21 11.34 -10.39
N LYS A 200 17.35 10.87 -9.15
CA LYS A 200 17.78 9.50 -8.83
C LYS A 200 16.78 8.85 -7.90
N TYR A 201 16.48 7.57 -8.14
CA TYR A 201 15.74 6.78 -7.18
C TYR A 201 16.53 6.70 -5.87
N LEU A 202 15.93 7.13 -4.77
CA LEU A 202 16.54 7.13 -3.45
C LEU A 202 16.15 5.87 -2.68
N ARG A 203 14.85 5.70 -2.45
CA ARG A 203 14.28 4.59 -1.67
C ARG A 203 12.78 4.49 -1.88
N ARG A 204 12.18 3.45 -1.32
CA ARG A 204 10.74 3.38 -1.07
C ARG A 204 10.44 3.50 0.42
N VAL A 205 9.19 3.80 0.70
CA VAL A 205 8.56 3.71 2.02
C VAL A 205 7.30 2.87 1.84
N VAL A 206 7.14 1.81 2.63
CA VAL A 206 6.01 0.88 2.50
C VAL A 206 5.44 0.60 3.87
N ASP A 207 4.13 0.82 4.00
CA ASP A 207 3.39 0.64 5.23
C ASP A 207 2.20 -0.30 4.98
N SER A 208 1.87 -1.10 5.99
CA SER A 208 0.75 -2.06 5.96
C SER A 208 0.11 -2.15 7.34
N GLY A 209 -1.06 -2.76 7.43
CA GLY A 209 -1.87 -2.69 8.66
C GLY A 209 -2.42 -1.29 8.91
N LEU A 210 -2.69 -0.56 7.82
CA LEU A 210 -3.28 0.77 7.85
C LEU A 210 -4.75 0.66 8.29
N LEU A 211 -5.12 1.43 9.32
CA LEU A 211 -6.48 1.68 9.85
C LEU A 211 -7.54 0.59 9.59
N HIS A 212 -7.92 -0.12 10.66
CA HIS A 212 -9.08 -1.00 10.75
C HIS A 212 -10.34 -0.23 11.18
#